data_AF-A0A1H0WZV4-F1
#
_entry.id   AF-A0A1H0WZV4-F1
#
_cell.length_a   1.000
_cell.length_b   1.000
_cell.length_c   1.000
_cell.angle_alpha   90.00
_cell.angle_beta   90.00
_cell.angle_gamma   90.00
#
_symmetry.space_group_name_H-M   'P 1'
#
loop_
_entity.id
_entity.type
_entity.pdbx_description
1 polymer ?
#
loop_
_entity_poly.entity_id
_entity_poly.type
_entity_poly.pdbx_seq_one_letter_code
_entity_poly.pdbx_strand_id
1 'polypeptide(L)'
;MKLTSEEAINKLITKSANKFEHEIYLIRRGRLEYVHHNNNSIQFKSSVPPKQTTGKDVNEAKHWYRCMSQNDFLHLKRRDVLLGGDSYGGIATNFDYASSYFSDTNSHIVEFETITDAPLLYHTFLGLNTGKGTPAGPKGEGDGGTFGLGKTGYLGGKAGDKFNELLERTQITWRLVACKLPLPA
;
A
#
# COMPACT_ATOMS: atom_id res chain seq x y z
N MET A 1 -29.01 6.85 13.04
CA MET A 1 -28.64 8.28 12.86
C MET A 1 -27.32 8.31 12.12
N LYS A 2 -27.22 9.06 11.01
CA LYS A 2 -25.97 9.19 10.23
C LYS A 2 -25.12 10.26 10.90
N LEU A 3 -23.92 9.90 11.38
CA LEU A 3 -22.99 10.87 11.97
C LEU A 3 -22.53 11.87 10.90
N THR A 4 -22.35 13.13 11.29
CA THR A 4 -21.60 14.09 10.47
C THR A 4 -20.13 13.68 10.37
N SER A 5 -19.40 14.24 9.41
CA SER A 5 -17.97 13.98 9.25
C SER A 5 -17.18 14.33 10.52
N GLU A 6 -17.50 15.48 11.12
CA GLU A 6 -16.85 15.96 12.34
C GLU A 6 -17.14 15.05 13.54
N GLU A 7 -18.40 14.63 13.71
CA GLU A 7 -18.79 13.68 14.76
C GLU A 7 -18.08 12.32 14.59
N ALA A 8 -18.00 11.82 13.37
CA ALA A 8 -17.35 10.55 13.06
C ALA A 8 -15.85 10.59 13.39
N ILE A 9 -15.16 11.67 13.01
CA ILE A 9 -13.74 11.90 13.32
C ILE A 9 -13.53 12.04 14.83
N ASN A 10 -14.34 12.85 15.50
CA ASN A 10 -14.23 13.05 16.95
C ASN A 10 -14.45 11.74 17.71
N LYS A 11 -15.42 10.91 17.28
CA LYS A 11 -15.66 9.58 17.85
C LYS A 11 -14.46 8.66 17.66
N LEU A 12 -13.88 8.63 16.46
CA LEU A 12 -12.68 7.85 16.15
C LEU A 12 -11.49 8.26 17.04
N ILE A 13 -11.23 9.55 17.14
CA ILE A 13 -10.12 10.10 17.94
C ILE A 13 -10.32 9.76 19.42
N THR A 14 -11.52 9.98 19.95
CA THR A 14 -11.79 9.80 21.39
C THR A 14 -11.73 8.33 21.81
N LYS A 15 -12.26 7.41 20.98
CA LYS A 15 -12.40 5.99 21.34
C LYS A 15 -11.28 5.08 20.83
N SER A 16 -10.40 5.56 19.96
CA SER A 16 -9.38 4.71 19.32
C SER A 16 -8.03 5.39 19.07
N ALA A 17 -7.74 6.47 19.80
CA ALA A 17 -6.46 7.19 19.73
C ALA A 17 -5.23 6.27 19.70
N ASN A 18 -5.16 5.30 20.62
CA ASN A 18 -3.99 4.42 20.73
C ASN A 18 -3.90 3.39 19.59
N LYS A 19 -5.02 3.06 18.94
CA LYS A 19 -5.07 2.06 17.86
C LYS A 19 -4.70 2.63 16.50
N PHE A 20 -5.04 3.90 16.26
CA PHE A 20 -4.87 4.59 14.98
C PHE A 20 -4.05 5.87 15.12
N GLU A 21 -3.07 5.87 16.03
CA GLU A 21 -2.31 7.06 16.40
C GLU A 21 -1.67 7.73 15.17
N HIS A 22 -1.16 6.95 14.22
CA HIS A 22 -0.52 7.48 13.01
C HIS A 22 -1.52 8.16 12.10
N GLU A 23 -2.63 7.49 11.82
CA GLU A 23 -3.69 7.98 10.95
C GLU A 23 -4.32 9.22 11.57
N ILE A 24 -4.58 9.21 12.88
CA ILE A 24 -5.07 10.37 13.64
C ILE A 24 -4.08 11.53 13.58
N TYR A 25 -2.78 11.27 13.70
CA TYR A 25 -1.76 12.29 13.51
C TYR A 25 -1.82 12.90 12.10
N LEU A 26 -1.96 12.08 11.06
CA LEU A 26 -2.10 12.57 9.68
C LEU A 26 -3.40 13.37 9.46
N ILE A 27 -4.52 12.92 10.04
CA ILE A 27 -5.81 13.63 10.00
C ILE A 27 -5.68 15.02 10.65
N ARG A 28 -5.12 15.10 11.86
CA ARG A 28 -4.90 16.36 12.58
C ARG A 28 -3.98 17.34 11.84
N ARG A 29 -3.10 16.83 10.98
CA ARG A 29 -2.19 17.63 10.16
C ARG A 29 -2.77 17.99 8.79
N GLY A 30 -4.03 17.65 8.50
CA GLY A 30 -4.65 17.87 7.19
C GLY A 30 -3.99 17.06 6.07
N ARG A 31 -3.32 15.96 6.41
CA ARG A 31 -2.67 15.05 5.45
C ARG A 31 -3.60 13.91 5.02
N LEU A 32 -4.61 13.59 5.84
CA LEU A 32 -5.68 12.69 5.50
C LEU A 32 -7.02 13.43 5.60
N GLU A 33 -7.79 13.38 4.53
CA GLU A 33 -9.09 14.00 4.39
C GLU A 33 -10.20 12.96 4.45
N TYR A 34 -11.30 13.34 5.07
CA TYR A 34 -12.46 12.48 5.25
C TYR A 34 -13.18 12.24 3.93
N VAL A 35 -13.45 10.97 3.64
CA VAL A 35 -14.35 10.51 2.59
C VAL A 35 -15.36 9.59 3.25
N HIS A 36 -16.63 10.00 3.33
CA HIS A 36 -17.66 9.14 3.91
C HIS A 36 -17.70 7.80 3.16
N HIS A 37 -17.67 6.68 3.89
CA HIS A 37 -17.86 5.36 3.30
C HIS A 37 -19.22 4.78 3.65
N ASN A 38 -19.42 4.39 4.91
CA ASN A 38 -20.69 3.87 5.39
C ASN A 38 -20.88 4.14 6.90
N ASN A 39 -21.90 3.53 7.52
CA ASN A 39 -22.21 3.72 8.94
C ASN A 39 -21.27 2.95 9.90
N ASN A 40 -20.42 2.05 9.38
CA ASN A 40 -19.54 1.17 10.15
C ASN A 40 -18.06 1.52 9.99
N SER A 41 -17.67 2.21 8.93
CA SER A 41 -16.30 2.64 8.70
C SER A 41 -16.22 4.01 8.04
N ILE A 42 -15.15 4.73 8.41
CA ILE A 42 -14.77 6.00 7.79
C ILE A 42 -13.65 5.71 6.80
N GLN A 43 -13.74 6.25 5.59
CA GLN A 43 -12.61 6.28 4.68
C GLN A 43 -11.89 7.62 4.78
N PHE A 44 -10.58 7.57 4.65
CA PHE A 44 -9.73 8.73 4.51
C PHE A 44 -8.87 8.59 3.26
N LYS A 45 -8.58 9.71 2.61
CA LYS A 45 -7.64 9.80 1.48
C LYS A 45 -6.57 10.84 1.77
N SER A 46 -5.38 10.64 1.25
CA SER A 46 -4.32 11.64 1.33
C SER A 46 -4.74 12.94 0.64
N SER A 47 -4.46 14.09 1.25
CA SER A 47 -4.69 15.41 0.62
C SER A 47 -3.80 15.62 -0.61
N VAL A 48 -2.67 14.91 -0.67
CA VAL A 48 -1.87 14.78 -1.89
C VAL A 48 -2.37 13.56 -2.67
N PRO A 49 -2.86 13.71 -3.92
CA PRO A 49 -3.39 12.60 -4.70
C PRO A 49 -2.32 11.52 -4.99
N PRO A 50 -2.72 10.27 -5.29
CA PRO A 50 -1.81 9.26 -5.83
C PRO A 50 -1.13 9.78 -7.10
N LYS A 51 0.18 9.52 -7.24
CA LYS A 51 0.97 10.02 -8.37
C LYS A 51 0.71 9.28 -9.69
N GLN A 52 0.15 8.08 -9.62
CA GLN A 52 -0.12 7.19 -10.75
C GLN A 52 -1.48 6.52 -10.57
N THR A 53 -2.54 7.24 -10.92
CA THR A 53 -3.92 6.76 -10.76
C THR A 53 -4.33 5.79 -11.86
N THR A 54 -3.91 6.05 -13.10
CA THR A 54 -4.02 5.08 -14.21
C THR A 54 -2.80 4.18 -14.19
N GLY A 55 -2.94 2.94 -14.64
CA GLY A 55 -1.79 2.08 -14.67
C GLY A 55 -0.78 2.53 -15.72
N LYS A 56 0.47 2.22 -15.40
CA LYS A 56 1.64 2.57 -16.21
C LYS A 56 2.39 1.29 -16.52
N ASP A 57 2.99 1.21 -17.70
CA ASP A 57 3.86 0.07 -18.03
C ASP A 57 4.92 -0.11 -16.93
N VAL A 58 5.08 -1.34 -16.48
CA VAL A 58 6.02 -1.70 -15.42
C VAL A 58 7.45 -1.24 -15.71
N ASN A 59 7.84 -1.12 -16.99
CA ASN A 59 9.18 -0.68 -17.40
C ASN A 59 9.42 0.83 -17.16
N GLU A 60 8.38 1.59 -16.85
CA GLU A 60 8.43 3.03 -16.60
C GLU A 60 7.82 3.43 -15.24
N ALA A 61 7.27 2.46 -14.51
CA ALA A 61 6.53 2.68 -13.27
C ALA A 61 7.47 2.99 -12.09
N LYS A 62 7.47 4.25 -11.66
CA LYS A 62 8.12 4.70 -10.41
C LYS A 62 7.26 4.47 -9.18
N HIS A 63 5.93 4.45 -9.38
CA HIS A 63 4.97 4.35 -8.30
C HIS A 63 4.26 3.01 -8.32
N TRP A 64 4.08 2.45 -7.13
CA TRP A 64 3.48 1.14 -6.93
C TRP A 64 2.52 1.21 -5.75
N TYR A 65 1.38 0.55 -5.87
CA TYR A 65 0.33 0.59 -4.87
C TYR A 65 0.09 -0.79 -4.29
N ARG A 66 -0.19 -0.79 -2.99
CA ARG A 66 -0.62 -2.00 -2.30
C ARG A 66 -1.74 -1.68 -1.35
N CYS A 67 -2.80 -2.48 -1.44
CA CYS A 67 -3.76 -2.60 -0.37
C CYS A 67 -3.26 -3.63 0.66
N MET A 68 -3.30 -3.31 1.94
CA MET A 68 -2.81 -4.16 3.02
C MET A 68 -3.69 -4.06 4.27
N SER A 69 -3.56 -5.06 5.14
CA SER A 69 -4.25 -5.07 6.42
C SER A 69 -3.65 -4.05 7.38
N GLN A 70 -4.40 -3.70 8.43
CA GLN A 70 -3.88 -2.86 9.51
C GLN A 70 -2.61 -3.45 10.13
N ASN A 71 -2.53 -4.77 10.30
CA ASN A 71 -1.37 -5.42 10.90
C ASN A 71 -0.13 -5.28 10.02
N ASP A 72 -0.27 -5.49 8.71
CA ASP A 72 0.83 -5.33 7.76
C ASP A 72 1.28 -3.87 7.69
N PHE A 73 0.33 -2.92 7.70
CA PHE A 73 0.64 -1.49 7.73
C PHE A 73 1.41 -1.09 9.00
N LEU A 74 0.98 -1.57 10.16
CA LEU A 74 1.68 -1.33 11.42
C LEU A 74 3.07 -1.96 11.44
N HIS A 75 3.25 -3.11 10.79
CA HIS A 75 4.56 -3.73 10.63
C HIS A 75 5.47 -2.87 9.74
N LEU A 76 5.00 -2.47 8.56
CA LEU A 76 5.71 -1.56 7.65
C LEU A 76 6.09 -0.27 8.35
N LYS A 77 5.14 0.39 9.03
CA LYS A 77 5.40 1.62 9.78
C LYS A 77 6.51 1.49 10.82
N ARG A 78 6.59 0.34 11.51
CA ARG A 78 7.54 0.14 12.63
C ARG A 78 8.92 -0.30 12.18
N ARG A 79 9.03 -0.91 10.99
CA ARG A 79 10.23 -1.63 10.57
C ARG A 79 10.78 -1.20 9.22
N ASP A 80 10.02 -0.40 8.47
CA ASP A 80 10.31 -0.07 7.07
C ASP A 80 10.54 -1.32 6.21
N VAL A 81 9.82 -2.41 6.51
CA VAL A 81 9.80 -3.65 5.72
C VAL A 81 8.39 -4.24 5.72
N LEU A 82 8.03 -4.96 4.67
CA LEU A 82 6.80 -5.74 4.63
C LEU A 82 6.96 -7.06 5.40
N LEU A 83 5.86 -7.52 6.00
CA LEU A 83 5.83 -8.83 6.65
C LEU A 83 5.97 -9.94 5.59
N GLY A 84 6.95 -10.83 5.77
CA GLY A 84 7.28 -11.85 4.79
C GLY A 84 6.31 -13.03 4.71
N GLY A 85 6.53 -13.91 3.74
CA GLY A 85 5.73 -15.13 3.56
C GLY A 85 4.38 -14.88 2.90
N ASP A 86 3.30 -15.34 3.53
CA ASP A 86 1.92 -15.19 3.01
C ASP A 86 1.41 -13.74 3.13
N SER A 87 2.07 -12.94 3.99
CA SER A 87 1.83 -11.50 4.13
C SER A 87 2.49 -10.66 3.04
N TYR A 88 3.33 -11.25 2.17
CA TYR A 88 3.78 -10.56 0.96
C TYR A 88 2.70 -10.68 -0.13
N GLY A 89 1.83 -9.68 -0.22
CA GLY A 89 0.79 -9.55 -1.23
C GLY A 89 1.30 -9.03 -2.58
N GLY A 90 0.39 -8.52 -3.41
CA GLY A 90 0.71 -7.89 -4.69
C GLY A 90 1.01 -6.40 -4.56
N ILE A 91 1.85 -5.90 -5.46
CA ILE A 91 1.96 -4.47 -5.79
C ILE A 91 1.49 -4.26 -7.23
N ALA A 92 0.85 -3.13 -7.50
CA ALA A 92 0.30 -2.78 -8.80
C ALA A 92 0.73 -1.37 -9.22
N THR A 93 0.89 -1.13 -10.52
CA THR A 93 1.16 0.22 -11.03
C THR A 93 -0.09 1.11 -10.97
N ASN A 94 -1.30 0.53 -10.94
CA ASN A 94 -2.56 1.27 -10.91
C ASN A 94 -3.14 1.39 -9.50
N PHE A 95 -3.38 2.62 -9.03
CA PHE A 95 -4.04 2.89 -7.75
C PHE A 95 -5.50 2.39 -7.68
N ASP A 96 -6.28 2.56 -8.75
CA ASP A 96 -7.67 2.12 -8.80
C ASP A 96 -7.78 0.59 -8.73
N TYR A 97 -6.85 -0.11 -9.39
CA TYR A 97 -6.73 -1.57 -9.25
C TYR A 97 -6.37 -1.97 -7.81
N ALA A 98 -5.38 -1.33 -7.19
CA ALA A 98 -5.09 -1.61 -5.78
C ALA A 98 -6.30 -1.31 -4.87
N SER A 99 -7.07 -0.27 -5.20
CA SER A 99 -8.28 0.13 -4.48
C SER A 99 -9.43 -0.84 -4.62
N SER A 100 -9.48 -1.69 -5.64
CA SER A 100 -10.52 -2.72 -5.76
C SER A 100 -10.42 -3.79 -4.66
N TYR A 101 -9.24 -3.93 -4.04
CA TYR A 101 -9.01 -4.82 -2.90
C TYR A 101 -9.32 -4.19 -1.54
N PHE A 102 -9.78 -2.95 -1.54
CA PHE A 102 -9.97 -2.15 -0.33
C PHE A 102 -11.21 -2.58 0.45
N SER A 103 -11.00 -3.41 1.46
CA SER A 103 -12.05 -4.03 2.29
C SER A 103 -11.90 -3.62 3.75
N ASP A 104 -12.76 -4.18 4.62
CA ASP A 104 -12.62 -3.95 6.07
C ASP A 104 -11.40 -4.67 6.66
N THR A 105 -10.90 -5.73 6.00
CA THR A 105 -9.71 -6.49 6.41
C THR A 105 -8.43 -5.94 5.78
N ASN A 106 -8.52 -5.40 4.57
CA ASN A 106 -7.44 -4.73 3.85
C ASN A 106 -7.77 -3.23 3.80
N SER A 107 -7.39 -2.55 4.86
CA SER A 107 -7.89 -1.22 5.19
C SER A 107 -6.88 -0.09 4.97
N HIS A 108 -5.70 -0.36 4.43
CA HIS A 108 -4.70 0.65 4.12
C HIS A 108 -4.19 0.50 2.70
N ILE A 109 -4.17 1.59 1.93
CA ILE A 109 -3.51 1.66 0.63
C ILE A 109 -2.25 2.49 0.78
N VAL A 110 -1.12 1.89 0.46
CA VAL A 110 0.20 2.49 0.51
C VAL A 110 0.70 2.71 -0.92
N GLU A 111 1.25 3.88 -1.17
CA GLU A 111 2.04 4.19 -2.36
C GLU A 111 3.51 4.01 -2.03
N PHE A 112 4.20 3.25 -2.84
CA PHE A 112 5.65 3.10 -2.87
C PHE A 112 6.22 3.89 -4.04
N GLU A 113 7.37 4.52 -3.83
CA GLU A 113 8.07 5.30 -4.85
C GLU A 113 9.52 4.86 -4.92
N THR A 114 9.95 4.44 -6.11
CA THR A 114 11.39 4.28 -6.41
C THR A 114 12.01 5.67 -6.52
N ILE A 115 13.05 5.94 -5.73
CA ILE A 115 13.71 7.26 -5.73
C ILE A 115 14.43 7.52 -7.08
N THR A 116 14.66 8.79 -7.41
CA THR A 116 15.13 9.24 -8.74
C THR A 116 16.38 8.52 -9.28
N ASP A 117 17.30 8.11 -8.41
CA ASP A 117 18.57 7.48 -8.80
C ASP A 117 18.60 5.95 -8.59
N ALA A 118 17.49 5.36 -8.14
CA ALA A 118 17.38 3.91 -7.99
C ALA A 118 16.83 3.26 -9.27
N PRO A 119 17.34 2.07 -9.66
CA PRO A 119 16.73 1.31 -10.73
C PRO A 119 15.26 1.00 -10.43
N LEU A 120 14.40 1.09 -11.44
CA LEU A 120 12.98 0.73 -11.29
C LEU A 120 12.81 -0.70 -10.79
N LEU A 121 11.73 -0.94 -10.05
CA LEU A 121 11.41 -2.26 -9.50
C LEU A 121 11.37 -3.35 -10.57
N TYR A 122 10.78 -3.05 -11.73
CA TYR A 122 10.74 -3.98 -12.85
C TYR A 122 12.14 -4.46 -13.27
N HIS A 123 13.06 -3.54 -13.54
CA HIS A 123 14.43 -3.90 -13.94
C HIS A 123 15.19 -4.60 -12.82
N THR A 124 14.97 -4.18 -11.57
CA THR A 124 15.57 -4.83 -10.41
C THR A 124 15.09 -6.28 -10.28
N PHE A 125 13.80 -6.54 -10.49
CA PHE A 125 13.23 -7.88 -10.40
C PHE A 125 13.59 -8.76 -11.58
N LEU A 126 13.65 -8.22 -12.80
CA LEU A 126 14.13 -8.97 -13.96
C LEU A 126 15.58 -9.44 -13.82
N GLY A 127 16.43 -8.66 -13.15
CA GLY A 127 17.82 -9.02 -12.88
C GLY A 127 17.99 -10.17 -11.87
N LEU A 128 16.92 -10.60 -11.19
CA LEU A 128 16.98 -11.68 -10.21
C LEU A 128 17.02 -13.04 -10.92
N ASN A 129 18.18 -13.69 -10.92
CA ASN A 129 18.35 -15.01 -11.52
C ASN A 129 17.64 -16.10 -10.68
N THR A 130 16.79 -16.91 -11.32
CA THR A 130 16.04 -18.00 -10.65
C THR A 130 16.69 -19.36 -10.75
N GLY A 131 17.64 -19.59 -11.66
CA GLY A 131 18.24 -20.91 -11.91
C GLY A 131 17.24 -22.01 -12.31
N LYS A 132 15.95 -21.69 -12.51
CA LYS A 132 14.89 -22.59 -12.96
C LYS A 132 13.94 -21.83 -13.88
N GLY A 133 13.70 -22.44 -15.04
CA GLY A 133 12.69 -22.17 -16.09
C GLY A 133 11.90 -20.87 -16.03
N THR A 134 12.06 -20.09 -17.10
CA THR A 134 11.31 -18.89 -17.50
C THR A 134 11.20 -17.80 -16.42
N PRO A 135 11.88 -16.65 -16.56
CA PRO A 135 11.56 -15.51 -15.71
C PRO A 135 10.07 -15.21 -15.92
N ALA A 136 9.27 -15.39 -14.87
CA ALA A 136 7.88 -14.93 -14.93
C ALA A 136 7.93 -13.45 -15.36
N GLY A 137 6.96 -12.95 -16.11
CA GLY A 137 6.83 -11.52 -16.36
C GLY A 137 6.02 -10.85 -15.25
N PRO A 138 5.95 -9.51 -15.21
CA PRO A 138 4.80 -8.84 -14.60
C PRO A 138 3.50 -9.53 -15.08
N LYS A 139 2.52 -9.70 -14.20
CA LYS A 139 1.20 -10.15 -14.67
C LYS A 139 0.53 -9.00 -15.41
N GLY A 140 -0.18 -9.28 -16.50
CA GLY A 140 -0.92 -8.27 -17.28
C GLY A 140 -2.16 -7.68 -16.58
N GLU A 141 -2.41 -8.05 -15.33
CA GLU A 141 -3.49 -7.48 -14.52
C GLU A 141 -3.10 -6.06 -14.02
N GLY A 142 -4.09 -5.25 -13.66
CA GLY A 142 -3.84 -3.91 -13.09
C GLY A 142 -3.43 -2.83 -14.08
N ASP A 143 -3.75 -2.99 -15.38
CA ASP A 143 -3.68 -1.93 -16.40
C ASP A 143 -2.29 -1.29 -16.54
N GLY A 144 -1.23 -2.10 -16.50
CA GLY A 144 0.15 -1.60 -16.48
C GLY A 144 1.09 -2.55 -15.76
N GLY A 145 0.54 -3.43 -14.92
CA GLY A 145 1.14 -4.67 -14.46
C GLY A 145 1.20 -4.81 -12.94
N THR A 146 1.31 -6.06 -12.49
CA THR A 146 1.48 -6.39 -11.06
C THR A 146 2.64 -7.33 -10.79
N PHE A 147 3.18 -7.22 -9.57
CA PHE A 147 4.12 -8.18 -9.01
C PHE A 147 3.55 -8.77 -7.72
N GLY A 148 3.47 -10.10 -7.66
CA GLY A 148 3.25 -10.81 -6.40
C GLY A 148 4.58 -10.90 -5.63
N LEU A 149 4.62 -10.43 -4.39
CA LEU A 149 5.85 -10.43 -3.59
C LEU A 149 6.04 -11.71 -2.76
N GLY A 150 4.98 -12.49 -2.56
CA GLY A 150 4.99 -13.64 -1.67
C GLY A 150 5.62 -14.90 -2.22
N LYS A 151 5.68 -15.94 -1.38
CA LYS A 151 6.30 -17.23 -1.70
C LYS A 151 5.69 -17.91 -2.93
N THR A 152 4.40 -17.69 -3.17
CA THR A 152 3.67 -18.15 -4.36
C THR A 152 3.67 -17.14 -5.50
N GLY A 153 4.26 -15.96 -5.27
CA GLY A 153 4.39 -14.86 -6.20
C GLY A 153 5.64 -14.94 -7.06
N TYR A 154 6.10 -13.77 -7.51
CA TYR A 154 7.19 -13.60 -8.44
C TYR A 154 8.49 -14.21 -7.89
N LEU A 155 9.09 -15.11 -8.68
CA LEU A 155 10.36 -15.79 -8.37
C LEU A 155 10.36 -16.54 -7.02
N GLY A 156 9.21 -17.04 -6.58
CA GLY A 156 9.11 -17.83 -5.34
C GLY A 156 9.34 -17.02 -4.06
N GLY A 157 9.03 -15.71 -4.07
CA GLY A 157 9.20 -14.81 -2.93
C GLY A 157 10.48 -13.97 -2.95
N LYS A 158 11.43 -14.26 -3.85
CA LYS A 158 12.67 -13.46 -4.00
C LYS A 158 12.39 -11.99 -4.33
N ALA A 159 11.29 -11.70 -5.01
CA ALA A 159 10.87 -10.33 -5.27
C ALA A 159 10.48 -9.59 -3.99
N GLY A 160 9.79 -10.27 -3.06
CA GLY A 160 9.48 -9.71 -1.74
C GLY A 160 10.74 -9.46 -0.91
N ASP A 161 11.67 -10.42 -0.90
CA ASP A 161 12.95 -10.26 -0.21
C ASP A 161 13.75 -9.07 -0.77
N LYS A 162 13.82 -8.96 -2.11
CA LYS A 162 14.48 -7.83 -2.76
C LYS A 162 13.76 -6.52 -2.49
N PHE A 163 12.43 -6.51 -2.50
CA PHE A 163 11.64 -5.32 -2.20
C PHE A 163 11.91 -4.81 -0.79
N ASN A 164 11.98 -5.70 0.20
CA ASN A 164 12.35 -5.33 1.57
C ASN A 164 13.78 -4.81 1.66
N GLU A 165 14.75 -5.43 0.98
CA GLU A 165 16.13 -4.90 0.91
C GLU A 165 16.15 -3.45 0.35
N LEU A 166 15.34 -3.16 -0.66
CA LEU A 166 15.24 -1.83 -1.25
C LEU A 166 14.57 -0.80 -0.33
N LEU A 167 13.57 -1.22 0.47
CA LEU A 167 12.98 -0.39 1.51
C LEU A 167 14.00 -0.06 2.62
N GLU A 168 14.71 -1.08 3.13
CA GLU A 168 15.74 -0.91 4.17
C GLU A 168 16.87 0.02 3.72
N ARG A 169 17.22 -0.04 2.43
CA ARG A 169 18.23 0.84 1.81
C ARG A 169 17.68 2.20 1.39
N THR A 170 16.41 2.50 1.68
CA THR A 170 15.73 3.74 1.30
C THR A 170 15.71 4.02 -0.20
N GLN A 171 15.91 2.99 -1.03
CA GLN A 171 15.78 3.07 -2.49
C GLN A 171 14.31 3.05 -2.93
N ILE A 172 13.44 2.58 -2.04
CA ILE A 172 11.99 2.75 -2.11
C ILE A 172 11.55 3.51 -0.89
N THR A 173 10.72 4.53 -1.10
CA THR A 173 10.01 5.21 -0.01
C THR A 173 8.54 4.84 -0.06
N TRP A 174 7.80 5.11 1.01
CA TRP A 174 6.37 4.83 1.05
C TRP A 174 5.59 5.92 1.76
N ARG A 175 4.30 6.04 1.41
CA ARG A 175 3.33 6.87 2.12
C ARG A 175 1.94 6.25 2.12
N LEU A 176 1.17 6.51 3.17
CA LEU A 176 -0.24 6.16 3.22
C LEU A 176 -1.05 7.08 2.29
N VAL A 177 -1.79 6.51 1.33
CA VAL A 177 -2.61 7.27 0.37
C VAL A 177 -4.11 7.13 0.60
N ALA A 178 -4.57 6.05 1.22
CA ALA A 178 -5.94 5.92 1.70
C ALA A 178 -6.03 4.91 2.85
N CYS A 179 -7.01 5.08 3.75
CA CYS A 179 -7.34 4.06 4.74
C CYS A 179 -8.84 4.02 5.07
N LYS A 180 -9.34 2.84 5.46
CA LYS A 180 -10.68 2.63 6.03
C LYS A 180 -10.53 2.31 7.50
N LEU A 181 -11.02 3.17 8.37
CA LEU A 181 -10.94 2.97 9.81
C LEU A 181 -12.32 2.59 10.34
N PRO A 182 -12.45 1.51 11.12
CA PRO A 182 -13.74 1.13 11.70
C PRO A 182 -14.20 2.23 12.66
N LEU A 183 -15.49 2.55 12.62
CA LEU A 183 -16.11 3.39 13.63
C LEU A 183 -16.14 2.61 14.94
N PRO A 184 -15.59 3.15 16.03
CA PRO A 184 -15.72 2.51 17.33
C PRO A 184 -17.20 2.45 17.69
N ALA A 185 -17.65 1.32 18.26
CA ALA A 185 -19.01 1.17 18.77
C ALA A 185 -19.35 2.30 19.75
#